data_AF-A0A6J1D4Y0-F1
#
_entry.id   AF-A0A6J1D4Y0-F1
#
_cell.length_a   1.000
_cell.length_b   1.000
_cell.length_c   1.000
_cell.angle_alpha   90.00
_cell.angle_beta   90.00
_cell.angle_gamma   90.00
#
_symmetry.space_group_name_H-M   'P 1'
#
loop_
_entity.id
_entity.type
_entity.pdbx_description
1 polymer ?
#
loop_
_entity_poly.entity_id
_entity_poly.type
_entity_poly.pdbx_seq_one_letter_code
_entity_poly.pdbx_strand_id
1 'polypeptide(L)'
;MATAKFLAAVCMVRLTLTAIAAAFDSPEVYVASHNDVRAEYGVGPVTWNQTLASYAQVSANSAITTCEMRQSSSGPYGQNYLVEPETAITEELAVTYWASESEFYDYSSKKCVGGECGHFKAVVWRDTESIGCAMANCKKYMLFITCNYYPPVGVFTGRGLCTAVAMGASGQKSTENLMQLKLMNEFKIVHQHYRQD
;
A
#
# COMPACT_ATOMS: atom_id res chain seq x y z
N MET A 1 -41.75 -53.43 35.94
CA MET A 1 -40.32 -53.33 35.57
C MET A 1 -40.18 -52.18 34.58
N ALA A 2 -39.67 -51.05 35.07
CA ALA A 2 -39.53 -49.81 34.31
C ALA A 2 -38.13 -49.73 33.71
N THR A 3 -38.01 -49.37 32.44
CA THR A 3 -36.80 -48.75 31.89
C THR A 3 -37.19 -47.67 30.88
N ALA A 4 -37.10 -46.42 31.32
CA ALA A 4 -37.17 -45.25 30.46
C ALA A 4 -35.90 -45.16 29.63
N LYS A 5 -36.02 -45.11 28.30
CA LYS A 5 -34.90 -44.81 27.41
C LYS A 5 -34.93 -43.32 27.08
N PHE A 6 -34.10 -42.56 27.80
CA PHE A 6 -33.74 -41.20 27.43
C PHE A 6 -32.93 -41.24 26.13
N LEU A 7 -33.51 -40.78 25.02
CA LEU A 7 -32.75 -40.38 23.84
C LEU A 7 -32.48 -38.89 23.96
N ALA A 8 -31.26 -38.57 24.40
CA ALA A 8 -30.75 -37.21 24.43
C ALA A 8 -30.69 -36.67 22.99
N ALA A 9 -31.33 -35.51 22.79
CA ALA A 9 -31.18 -34.71 21.58
C ALA A 9 -29.74 -34.19 21.50
N VAL A 10 -28.90 -34.84 20.68
CA VAL A 10 -27.57 -34.31 20.37
C VAL A 10 -27.76 -33.20 19.35
N CYS A 11 -27.82 -31.97 19.86
CA CYS A 11 -27.77 -30.74 19.10
C CYS A 11 -26.39 -30.64 18.43
N MET A 12 -26.23 -31.24 17.25
CA MET A 12 -25.05 -31.01 16.41
C MET A 12 -25.17 -29.64 15.75
N VAL A 13 -24.92 -28.58 16.51
CA VAL A 13 -24.53 -27.29 15.94
C VAL A 13 -23.16 -27.51 15.33
N ARG A 14 -23.12 -27.80 14.02
CA ARG A 14 -21.88 -27.77 13.25
C ARG A 14 -21.44 -26.32 13.15
N LEU A 15 -20.67 -25.88 14.15
CA LEU A 15 -19.92 -24.64 14.09
C LEU A 15 -18.81 -24.86 13.04
N THR A 16 -19.09 -24.52 11.79
CA THR A 16 -18.05 -24.45 10.77
C THR A 16 -17.13 -23.30 11.17
N LEU A 17 -15.94 -23.64 11.65
CA LEU A 17 -14.85 -22.69 11.79
C LEU A 17 -14.40 -22.33 10.37
N THR A 18 -15.10 -21.40 9.72
CA THR A 18 -14.52 -20.70 8.58
C THR A 18 -13.34 -19.93 9.13
N ALA A 19 -12.13 -20.40 8.84
CA ALA A 19 -10.93 -19.65 9.13
C ALA A 19 -11.06 -18.32 8.39
N ILE A 20 -11.27 -17.24 9.14
CA ILE A 20 -11.13 -15.89 8.60
C ILE A 20 -9.61 -15.69 8.49
N ALA A 21 -9.02 -16.22 7.42
CA ALA A 21 -7.85 -15.57 6.87
C ALA A 21 -8.40 -14.25 6.31
N ALA A 22 -8.35 -13.20 7.13
CA ALA A 22 -8.48 -11.86 6.60
C ALA A 22 -7.32 -11.73 5.60
N ALA A 23 -7.63 -11.81 4.31
CA ALA A 23 -6.67 -11.46 3.30
C ALA A 23 -6.36 -9.97 3.50
N PHE A 24 -5.13 -9.68 3.91
CA PHE A 24 -4.55 -8.34 3.83
C PHE A 24 -4.39 -8.02 2.34
N ASP A 25 -5.48 -7.63 1.68
CA ASP A 25 -5.48 -7.08 0.32
C ASP A 25 -6.81 -6.32 0.11
N SER A 26 -7.12 -5.37 1.02
CA SER A 26 -8.37 -4.61 0.97
C SER A 26 -8.24 -3.38 0.06
N PRO A 27 -9.08 -3.27 -1.00
CA PRO A 27 -9.20 -2.07 -1.82
C PRO A 27 -9.42 -0.79 -1.00
N GLU A 28 -10.25 -0.89 0.04
CA GLU A 28 -10.64 0.23 0.89
C GLU A 28 -9.46 0.78 1.68
N VAL A 29 -8.60 -0.09 2.22
CA VAL A 29 -7.40 0.32 2.96
C VAL A 29 -6.41 1.02 2.03
N TYR A 30 -6.13 0.46 0.85
CA TYR A 30 -5.25 1.12 -0.12
C TYR A 30 -5.76 2.51 -0.51
N VAL A 31 -7.06 2.64 -0.80
CA VAL A 31 -7.66 3.93 -1.18
C VAL A 31 -7.62 4.92 -0.01
N ALA A 32 -7.98 4.49 1.20
CA ALA A 32 -7.96 5.34 2.38
C ALA A 32 -6.54 5.86 2.66
N SER A 33 -5.55 4.97 2.76
CA SER A 33 -4.17 5.36 3.05
C SER A 33 -3.57 6.27 1.97
N HIS A 34 -3.89 6.06 0.68
CA HIS A 34 -3.47 7.00 -0.36
C HIS A 34 -4.14 8.37 -0.19
N ASN A 35 -5.43 8.40 0.10
CA ASN A 35 -6.18 9.64 0.23
C ASN A 35 -5.79 10.45 1.47
N ASP A 36 -5.42 9.79 2.56
CA ASP A 36 -4.87 10.45 3.75
C ASP A 36 -3.57 11.20 3.40
N VAL A 37 -2.61 10.51 2.77
CA VAL A 37 -1.37 11.14 2.30
C VAL A 37 -1.67 12.26 1.30
N ARG A 38 -2.52 12.01 0.29
CA ARG A 38 -2.85 12.99 -0.76
C ARG A 38 -3.50 14.26 -0.19
N ALA A 39 -4.30 14.13 0.87
CA ALA A 39 -4.89 15.27 1.57
C ALA A 39 -3.82 16.17 2.21
N GLU A 40 -2.79 15.57 2.82
CA GLU A 40 -1.65 16.34 3.37
C GLU A 40 -0.96 17.19 2.30
N TYR A 41 -0.92 16.70 1.05
CA TYR A 41 -0.32 17.39 -0.09
C TYR A 41 -1.27 18.24 -0.93
N GLY A 42 -2.54 18.37 -0.52
CA GLY A 42 -3.54 19.18 -1.22
C GLY A 42 -3.83 18.73 -2.65
N VAL A 43 -3.69 17.43 -2.92
CA VAL A 43 -4.08 16.82 -4.21
C VAL A 43 -5.38 16.04 -4.06
N GLY A 44 -6.16 15.99 -5.14
CA GLY A 44 -7.49 15.37 -5.12
C GLY A 44 -7.41 13.87 -4.80
N PRO A 45 -8.46 13.27 -4.23
CA PRO A 45 -8.44 11.85 -3.88
C PRO A 45 -8.38 10.95 -5.12
N VAL A 46 -7.91 9.73 -4.93
CA VAL A 46 -8.01 8.63 -5.90
C VAL A 46 -9.18 7.71 -5.56
N THR A 47 -9.63 6.96 -6.56
CA THR A 47 -10.66 5.92 -6.44
C THR A 47 -10.12 4.55 -6.84
N TRP A 48 -10.76 3.48 -6.36
CA TRP A 48 -10.39 2.13 -6.78
C TRP A 48 -10.80 1.85 -8.22
N ASN A 49 -9.91 1.18 -8.97
CA ASN A 49 -10.17 0.73 -10.33
C ASN A 49 -9.80 -0.75 -10.46
N GLN A 50 -10.83 -1.58 -10.71
CA GLN A 50 -10.68 -3.02 -10.82
C GLN A 50 -9.79 -3.46 -11.99
N THR A 51 -9.72 -2.67 -13.07
CA THR A 51 -8.81 -2.94 -14.18
C THR A 51 -7.37 -2.79 -13.70
N LEU A 52 -7.03 -1.68 -13.03
CA LEU A 52 -5.69 -1.48 -12.47
C LEU A 52 -5.30 -2.57 -11.47
N ALA A 53 -6.24 -2.99 -10.61
CA ALA A 53 -6.02 -4.08 -9.67
C ALA A 53 -5.73 -5.42 -10.37
N SER A 54 -6.41 -5.68 -11.49
CA SER A 54 -6.15 -6.87 -12.30
C SER A 54 -4.74 -6.84 -12.91
N TYR A 55 -4.26 -5.67 -13.33
CA TYR A 55 -2.87 -5.50 -13.79
C TYR A 55 -1.86 -5.68 -12.65
N ALA A 56 -2.13 -5.11 -11.48
CA ALA A 56 -1.32 -5.28 -10.29
C ALA A 56 -1.21 -6.76 -9.89
N GLN A 57 -2.32 -7.50 -9.97
CA GLN A 57 -2.35 -8.93 -9.67
C GLN A 57 -1.49 -9.75 -10.63
N VAL A 58 -1.45 -9.39 -11.93
CA VAL A 58 -0.56 -10.04 -12.90
C VAL A 58 0.91 -9.85 -12.48
N SER A 59 1.30 -8.63 -12.11
CA SER A 59 2.64 -8.36 -11.60
C SER A 59 2.94 -9.14 -10.31
N ALA A 60 2.03 -9.12 -9.34
CA ALA A 60 2.18 -9.84 -8.07
C ALA A 60 2.32 -11.37 -8.29
N ASN A 61 1.51 -11.94 -9.20
CA ASN A 61 1.60 -13.35 -9.57
C ASN A 61 2.95 -13.69 -10.23
N SER A 62 3.51 -12.79 -11.03
CA SER A 62 4.83 -13.00 -11.66
C SER A 62 5.97 -13.04 -10.64
N ALA A 63 5.78 -12.42 -9.48
CA ALA A 63 6.77 -12.35 -8.40
C ALA A 63 6.75 -13.59 -7.49
N ILE A 64 5.74 -14.48 -7.57
CA ILE A 64 5.50 -15.62 -6.64
C ILE A 64 6.73 -16.50 -6.37
N THR A 65 7.68 -16.55 -7.30
CA THR A 65 8.87 -17.41 -7.18
C THR A 65 10.13 -16.70 -6.71
N THR A 66 10.27 -15.40 -6.98
CA THR A 66 11.54 -14.70 -6.73
C THR A 66 11.44 -13.46 -5.87
N CYS A 67 10.24 -12.97 -5.58
CA CYS A 67 10.04 -11.64 -5.01
C CYS A 67 10.67 -10.53 -5.86
N GLU A 68 10.82 -10.76 -7.16
CA GLU A 68 11.34 -9.76 -8.07
C GLU A 68 10.21 -9.31 -8.99
N MET A 69 10.19 -8.02 -9.31
CA MET A 69 9.37 -7.55 -10.40
C MET A 69 9.95 -8.06 -11.72
N ARG A 70 9.38 -9.16 -12.22
CA ARG A 70 9.78 -9.75 -13.52
C ARG A 70 8.93 -9.24 -14.67
N GLN A 71 7.70 -8.89 -14.38
CA GLN A 71 6.79 -8.24 -15.31
C GLN A 71 6.21 -7.01 -14.62
N SER A 72 6.67 -5.84 -15.04
CA SER A 72 5.87 -4.65 -14.84
C SER A 72 4.54 -4.87 -15.57
N SER A 73 3.47 -4.27 -15.07
CA SER A 73 2.21 -4.23 -15.82
C SER A 73 2.54 -3.61 -17.18
N SER A 74 2.53 -4.38 -18.27
CA SER A 74 2.96 -3.97 -19.62
C SER A 74 2.01 -2.93 -20.27
N GLY A 75 1.19 -2.28 -19.46
CA GLY A 75 0.21 -1.28 -19.82
C GLY A 75 0.66 0.16 -19.56
N PRO A 76 -0.20 1.14 -19.85
CA PRO A 76 0.11 2.57 -19.79
C PRO A 76 0.06 3.15 -18.35
N TYR A 77 0.22 2.32 -17.33
CA TYR A 77 -0.03 2.68 -15.93
C TYR A 77 1.27 2.96 -15.18
N GLY A 78 1.20 3.87 -14.21
CA GLY A 78 2.27 4.03 -13.22
C GLY A 78 2.30 2.82 -12.31
N GLN A 79 3.43 2.54 -11.68
CA GLN A 79 3.56 1.40 -10.77
C GLN A 79 4.47 1.73 -9.59
N ASN A 80 4.01 1.37 -8.39
CA ASN A 80 4.85 1.21 -7.21
C ASN A 80 4.87 -0.26 -6.80
N TYR A 81 5.95 -0.69 -6.17
CA TYR A 81 6.01 -1.99 -5.52
C TYR A 81 6.98 -1.97 -4.34
N LEU A 82 6.87 -2.98 -3.49
CA LEU A 82 7.88 -3.30 -2.48
C LEU A 82 7.78 -4.78 -2.11
N VAL A 83 8.78 -5.24 -1.36
CA VAL A 83 8.82 -6.59 -0.81
C VAL A 83 9.26 -6.50 0.64
N GLU A 84 8.46 -7.07 1.54
CA GLU A 84 8.74 -7.06 2.97
C GLU A 84 8.30 -8.37 3.63
N PRO A 85 8.83 -8.71 4.82
CA PRO A 85 8.33 -9.83 5.60
C PRO A 85 6.84 -9.69 5.89
N GLU A 86 6.09 -10.79 5.85
CA GLU A 86 4.62 -10.78 6.04
C GLU A 86 4.20 -10.22 7.41
N THR A 87 5.08 -10.30 8.40
CA THR A 87 4.89 -9.79 9.76
C THR A 87 5.22 -8.31 9.91
N ALA A 88 5.83 -7.70 8.90
CA ALA A 88 6.35 -6.33 8.92
C ALA A 88 5.57 -5.36 8.02
N ILE A 89 4.61 -5.85 7.26
CA ILE A 89 3.94 -5.05 6.23
C ILE A 89 2.43 -5.28 6.20
N THR A 90 1.72 -4.19 5.94
CA THR A 90 0.28 -4.12 5.67
C THR A 90 0.07 -3.22 4.46
N GLU A 91 -1.16 -3.14 3.94
CA GLU A 91 -1.54 -2.22 2.88
C GLU A 91 -1.25 -0.76 3.26
N GLU A 92 -1.61 -0.36 4.49
CA GLU A 92 -1.37 0.98 5.03
C GLU A 92 0.13 1.28 5.16
N LEU A 93 0.90 0.32 5.70
CA LEU A 93 2.34 0.49 5.85
C LEU A 93 3.05 0.57 4.50
N ALA A 94 2.55 -0.11 3.46
CA ALA A 94 3.12 -0.01 2.12
C ALA A 94 2.96 1.39 1.53
N VAL A 95 1.78 2.00 1.67
CA VAL A 95 1.54 3.37 1.21
C VAL A 95 2.35 4.38 2.03
N THR A 96 2.43 4.17 3.34
CA THR A 96 3.25 4.97 4.27
C THR A 96 4.73 4.91 3.89
N TYR A 97 5.25 3.72 3.56
CA TYR A 97 6.63 3.53 3.12
C TYR A 97 6.91 4.32 1.84
N TRP A 98 6.06 4.18 0.82
CA TRP A 98 6.17 4.94 -0.42
C TRP A 98 6.08 6.46 -0.18
N ALA A 99 5.22 6.91 0.73
CA ALA A 99 5.08 8.33 1.09
C ALA A 99 6.29 8.88 1.86
N SER A 100 6.99 8.03 2.61
CA SER A 100 8.16 8.43 3.40
C SER A 100 9.31 8.97 2.56
N GLU A 101 9.39 8.59 1.28
CA GLU A 101 10.36 9.14 0.33
C GLU A 101 10.18 10.65 0.05
N SER A 102 9.10 11.26 0.55
CA SER A 102 8.96 12.71 0.60
C SER A 102 10.15 13.40 1.28
N GLU A 103 10.85 12.71 2.20
CA GLU A 103 12.08 13.21 2.83
C GLU A 103 13.21 13.49 1.81
N PHE A 104 13.17 12.82 0.66
CA PHE A 104 14.15 12.96 -0.42
C PHE A 104 13.65 13.82 -1.58
N TYR A 105 12.43 14.38 -1.54
CA TYR A 105 11.90 15.18 -2.64
C TYR A 105 12.14 16.69 -2.42
N ASP A 106 12.97 17.29 -3.28
CA ASP A 106 13.15 18.73 -3.31
C ASP A 106 12.10 19.39 -4.22
N TYR A 107 11.15 20.10 -3.62
CA TYR A 107 10.03 20.73 -4.32
C TYR A 107 10.46 21.87 -5.25
N SER A 108 11.58 22.54 -4.96
CA SER A 108 12.05 23.68 -5.76
C SER A 108 12.59 23.23 -7.11
N SER A 109 13.45 22.20 -7.08
CA SER A 109 14.12 21.62 -8.24
C SER A 109 13.30 20.51 -8.87
N LYS A 110 12.28 20.01 -8.17
CA LYS A 110 11.41 18.90 -8.55
C LYS A 110 12.19 17.59 -8.75
N LYS A 111 13.24 17.39 -7.96
CA LYS A 111 14.16 16.24 -8.07
C LYS A 111 14.24 15.48 -6.75
N CYS A 112 14.66 14.22 -6.84
CA CYS A 112 15.07 13.47 -5.66
C CYS A 112 16.50 13.89 -5.28
N VAL A 113 16.73 14.17 -4.00
CA VAL A 113 18.02 14.60 -3.43
C VAL A 113 18.31 13.74 -2.21
N GLY A 114 19.45 13.05 -2.21
CA GLY A 114 19.87 12.22 -1.07
C GLY A 114 19.18 10.86 -0.95
N GLY A 115 18.30 10.50 -1.90
CA GLY A 115 17.60 9.21 -1.94
C GLY A 115 16.67 9.07 -3.14
N GLU A 116 15.88 8.01 -3.16
CA GLU A 116 14.82 7.80 -4.15
C GLU A 116 13.54 8.52 -3.72
N CYS A 117 12.75 8.98 -4.68
CA CYS A 117 11.46 9.64 -4.46
C CYS A 117 10.41 9.26 -5.51
N GLY A 118 10.67 8.16 -6.22
CA GLY A 118 9.81 7.66 -7.29
C GLY A 118 8.44 7.26 -6.76
N HIS A 119 8.42 6.53 -5.65
CA HIS A 119 7.20 6.01 -5.06
C HIS A 119 6.35 7.15 -4.48
N PHE A 120 6.99 8.09 -3.77
CA PHE A 120 6.29 9.27 -3.25
C PHE A 120 5.60 10.06 -4.37
N LYS A 121 6.32 10.37 -5.45
CA LYS A 121 5.75 11.09 -6.60
C LYS A 121 4.54 10.39 -7.19
N ALA A 122 4.51 9.05 -7.24
CA ALA A 122 3.35 8.31 -7.74
C ALA A 122 2.14 8.42 -6.81
N VAL A 123 2.35 8.31 -5.49
CA VAL A 123 1.28 8.46 -4.48
C VAL A 123 0.63 9.85 -4.57
N VAL A 124 1.44 10.92 -4.67
CA VAL A 124 0.94 12.30 -4.66
C VAL A 124 0.81 12.94 -6.05
N TRP A 125 0.89 12.15 -7.12
CA TRP A 125 0.76 12.70 -8.47
C TRP A 125 -0.63 13.30 -8.66
N ARG A 126 -0.68 14.61 -8.93
CA ARG A 126 -1.91 15.39 -8.95
C ARG A 126 -2.94 14.89 -9.95
N ASP A 127 -2.47 14.44 -11.10
CA ASP A 127 -3.32 14.00 -12.20
C ASP A 127 -3.72 12.52 -12.08
N THR A 128 -3.19 11.77 -11.11
CA THR A 128 -3.68 10.41 -10.85
C THR A 128 -5.07 10.48 -10.24
N GLU A 129 -6.02 9.77 -10.85
CA GLU A 129 -7.44 9.74 -10.43
C GLU A 129 -7.84 8.37 -9.88
N SER A 130 -7.12 7.32 -10.27
CA SER A 130 -7.48 5.96 -9.90
C SER A 130 -6.25 5.10 -9.60
N ILE A 131 -6.44 4.15 -8.69
CA ILE A 131 -5.45 3.16 -8.30
C ILE A 131 -6.04 1.76 -8.31
N GLY A 132 -5.19 0.76 -8.43
CA GLY A 132 -5.55 -0.62 -8.13
C GLY A 132 -4.31 -1.39 -7.73
N CYS A 133 -4.42 -2.17 -6.67
CA CYS A 133 -3.30 -2.81 -6.01
C CYS A 133 -3.51 -4.32 -5.91
N ALA A 134 -2.43 -5.03 -5.59
CA ALA A 134 -2.45 -6.45 -5.30
C ALA A 134 -1.30 -6.82 -4.37
N MET A 135 -1.53 -7.88 -3.60
CA MET A 135 -0.54 -8.50 -2.73
C MET A 135 -0.38 -9.99 -3.07
N ALA A 136 0.87 -10.49 -3.03
CA ALA A 136 1.14 -11.91 -3.19
C ALA A 136 2.31 -12.39 -2.32
N ASN A 137 2.18 -13.60 -1.78
CA ASN A 137 3.30 -14.30 -1.17
C ASN A 137 4.31 -14.72 -2.25
N CYS A 138 5.53 -14.18 -2.19
CA CYS A 138 6.55 -14.35 -3.23
C CYS A 138 7.73 -15.24 -2.84
N LYS A 139 7.90 -15.49 -1.55
CA LYS A 139 8.77 -16.49 -0.91
C LYS A 139 8.14 -16.85 0.44
N LYS A 140 8.69 -17.84 1.14
CA LYS A 140 8.26 -18.18 2.50
C LYS A 140 8.34 -16.93 3.39
N TYR A 141 7.19 -16.49 3.92
CA TYR A 141 7.04 -15.33 4.81
C TYR A 141 7.37 -13.96 4.19
N MET A 142 7.38 -13.84 2.85
CA MET A 142 7.63 -12.56 2.16
C MET A 142 6.42 -12.17 1.31
N LEU A 143 5.97 -10.94 1.47
CA LEU A 143 4.89 -10.35 0.69
C LEU A 143 5.47 -9.40 -0.37
N PHE A 144 5.00 -9.56 -1.60
CA PHE A 144 5.16 -8.60 -2.68
C PHE A 144 3.89 -7.78 -2.78
N ILE A 145 4.00 -6.46 -2.68
CA ILE A 145 2.88 -5.53 -2.79
C ILE A 145 3.14 -4.63 -4.00
N THR A 146 2.13 -4.42 -4.83
CA THR A 146 2.21 -3.47 -5.94
C THR A 146 0.91 -2.71 -6.14
N CYS A 147 1.02 -1.45 -6.53
CA CYS A 147 -0.10 -0.61 -6.92
C CYS A 147 0.15 -0.03 -8.31
N ASN A 148 -0.89 -0.04 -9.14
CA ASN A 148 -0.94 0.66 -10.41
C ASN A 148 -1.71 1.98 -10.30
N TYR A 149 -1.29 2.97 -11.06
CA TYR A 149 -1.80 4.35 -11.02
C TYR A 149 -2.21 4.82 -12.41
N TYR A 150 -3.36 5.47 -12.52
CA TYR A 150 -3.80 6.10 -13.77
C TYR A 150 -4.54 7.43 -13.55
N PRO A 151 -4.26 8.45 -14.38
CA PRO A 151 -3.09 8.61 -15.27
C PRO A 151 -1.73 8.40 -14.58
N PRO A 152 -0.69 7.95 -15.29
CA PRO A 152 0.64 7.75 -14.70
C PRO A 152 1.36 9.08 -14.44
N VAL A 153 2.38 9.01 -13.58
CA VAL A 153 3.33 10.11 -13.36
C VAL A 153 3.91 10.59 -14.70
N GLY A 154 3.95 11.91 -14.92
CA GLY A 154 4.56 12.53 -16.09
C GLY A 154 3.67 12.65 -17.33
N VAL A 155 2.47 12.07 -17.34
CA VAL A 155 1.46 12.39 -18.37
C VAL A 155 0.73 13.66 -17.93
N PHE A 156 1.06 14.79 -18.57
CA PHE A 156 0.61 16.11 -18.16
C PHE A 156 -0.76 16.46 -18.77
N THR A 157 -1.77 16.70 -17.92
CA THR A 157 -3.01 17.41 -18.33
C THR A 157 -2.93 18.93 -18.15
N GLY A 158 -1.71 19.47 -17.95
CA GLY A 158 -1.46 20.89 -17.63
C GLY A 158 -1.39 21.19 -16.13
N ARG A 159 -1.48 20.16 -15.28
CA ARG A 159 -1.39 20.25 -13.82
C ARG A 159 -0.19 19.42 -13.34
N GLY A 160 0.97 20.06 -13.16
CA GLY A 160 2.18 19.38 -12.66
C GLY A 160 2.02 18.86 -11.21
N LEU A 161 3.09 18.23 -10.68
CA LEU A 161 3.26 18.00 -9.24
C LEU A 161 2.96 19.28 -8.46
N CYS A 162 2.31 19.13 -7.30
CA CYS A 162 1.81 20.17 -6.41
C CYS A 162 2.52 21.51 -6.59
N THR A 163 1.81 22.55 -7.04
CA THR A 163 2.29 23.91 -6.83
C THR A 163 2.36 24.15 -5.33
N ALA A 164 3.53 24.56 -4.82
CA ALA A 164 3.86 24.77 -3.40
C ALA A 164 2.97 25.80 -2.66
N VAL A 165 1.82 26.19 -3.21
CA VAL A 165 0.98 27.31 -2.77
C VAL A 165 0.02 26.93 -1.62
N ALA A 166 0.05 25.69 -1.11
CA ALA A 166 -0.67 25.32 0.12
C ALA A 166 0.25 24.98 1.31
N MET A 167 1.54 24.75 1.07
CA MET A 167 2.51 24.52 2.15
C MET A 167 3.32 25.81 2.30
N GLY A 168 2.89 26.63 3.25
CA GLY A 168 3.64 27.81 3.67
C GLY A 168 5.12 27.43 3.86
N ALA A 169 5.99 28.29 3.34
CA ALA A 169 7.42 28.23 3.52
C ALA A 169 7.78 28.36 5.01
N SER A 170 7.64 27.28 5.77
CA SER A 170 8.20 27.07 7.09
C SER A 170 7.92 25.62 7.47
N GLY A 171 8.98 24.85 7.71
CA GLY A 171 8.82 23.50 8.23
C GLY A 171 7.98 23.51 9.51
N GLN A 172 6.80 22.92 9.43
CA GLN A 172 6.05 22.49 10.59
C GLN A 172 5.17 21.31 10.16
N LYS A 173 5.74 20.12 10.38
CA LYS A 173 5.04 18.84 10.47
C LYS A 173 3.79 19.04 11.34
N SER A 174 2.61 19.08 10.73
CA SER A 174 1.34 19.05 11.47
C SER A 174 1.29 17.76 12.29
N THR A 175 0.58 17.80 13.41
CA THR A 175 0.54 16.75 14.45
C THR A 175 0.10 15.35 13.97
N GLU A 176 -0.38 15.21 12.73
CA GLU A 176 -0.68 13.91 12.06
C GLU A 176 0.59 13.21 11.53
N ASN A 177 1.67 13.96 11.29
CA ASN A 177 2.99 13.41 11.01
C ASN A 177 3.50 12.51 12.14
N LEU A 178 2.98 12.61 13.37
CA LEU A 178 3.40 11.70 14.45
C LEU A 178 2.93 10.27 14.21
N MET A 179 1.80 10.04 13.55
CA MET A 179 1.34 8.67 13.25
C MET A 179 2.18 8.06 12.13
N GLN A 180 2.36 8.79 11.02
CA GLN A 180 3.29 8.43 9.94
C GLN A 180 4.73 8.24 10.45
N LEU A 181 5.24 9.14 11.29
CA LEU A 181 6.59 9.07 11.87
C LEU A 181 6.72 7.92 12.89
N LYS A 182 5.67 7.64 13.67
CA LYS A 182 5.66 6.52 14.63
C LYS A 182 5.59 5.18 13.91
N LEU A 183 4.71 5.05 12.91
CA LEU A 183 4.62 3.88 12.05
C LEU A 183 5.91 3.68 11.25
N MET A 184 6.52 4.75 10.73
CA MET A 184 7.82 4.69 10.07
C MET A 184 8.97 4.38 11.02
N ASN A 185 8.91 4.83 12.28
CA ASN A 185 9.92 4.46 13.26
C ASN A 185 9.77 3.00 13.69
N GLU A 186 8.54 2.52 13.91
CA GLU A 186 8.24 1.11 14.15
C GLU A 186 8.68 0.25 12.96
N PHE A 187 8.37 0.67 11.74
CA PHE A 187 8.83 0.00 10.52
C PHE A 187 10.36 0.01 10.39
N LYS A 188 11.04 1.15 10.63
CA LYS A 188 12.51 1.22 10.61
C LYS A 188 13.13 0.30 11.68
N ILE A 189 12.52 0.19 12.86
CA ILE A 189 12.96 -0.73 13.92
C ILE A 189 12.80 -2.19 13.47
N VAL A 190 11.64 -2.54 12.92
CA VAL A 190 11.36 -3.89 12.41
C VAL A 190 12.33 -4.23 11.27
N HIS A 191 12.50 -3.33 10.30
CA HIS A 191 13.39 -3.55 9.17
C HIS A 191 14.87 -3.60 9.59
N GLN A 192 15.30 -2.86 10.62
CA GLN A 192 16.65 -3.00 11.18
C GLN A 192 16.87 -4.37 11.83
N HIS A 193 15.85 -4.92 12.51
CA HIS A 193 15.91 -6.24 13.12
C HIS A 193 16.06 -7.35 12.05
N TYR A 194 15.30 -7.28 10.96
CA TYR A 194 15.38 -8.27 9.87
C TYR A 194 16.63 -8.16 8.97
N ARG A 195 17.42 -7.08 9.08
CA ARG A 195 18.65 -6.91 8.29
C ARG A 195 19.91 -7.52 8.93
N GLN A 196 19.80 -8.04 10.16
CA GLN A 196 20.93 -8.58 10.93
C GLN A 196 21.00 -10.11 10.98
N ASP A 197 20.04 -10.81 10.37
CA ASP A 197 19.99 -12.27 10.23
C ASP A 197 20.19 -12.70 8.76
#